data_AF-A0A6V7K4V1-F1
#
_entry.id   AF-A0A6V7K4V1-F1
#
_cell.length_a   1.000
_cell.length_b   1.000
_cell.length_c   1.000
_cell.angle_alpha   90.00
_cell.angle_beta   90.00
_cell.angle_gamma   90.00
#
_symmetry.space_group_name_H-M   'P 1'
#
loop_
_entity.id
_entity.type
_entity.pdbx_description
1 polymer ?
#
loop_
_entity_poly.entity_id
_entity_poly.type
_entity_poly.pdbx_seq_one_letter_code
_entity_poly.pdbx_strand_id
1 'polypeptide(L)' 'GAFSEVRLAESKEKPGQMFAVKIIDKKALKGKEDSLENEIRVLR' A
#
# COMPACT_ATOMS: atom_id res chain seq x y z
N GLY A 1 1.96 -8.25 5.50
CA GLY A 1 0.94 -8.79 6.45
C GLY A 1 0.03 -9.75 5.72
N ALA A 2 -0.93 -10.40 6.39
CA ALA A 2 -1.77 -11.46 5.80
C ALA A 2 -2.55 -11.07 4.52
N PHE A 3 -2.71 -9.77 4.25
CA PHE A 3 -3.47 -9.23 3.10
C PHE A 3 -2.66 -8.24 2.26
N SER A 4 -1.36 -8.08 2.53
CA SER A 4 -0.53 -7.10 1.83
C SER A 4 0.95 -7.46 1.77
N GLU A 5 1.54 -7.22 0.60
CA GLU A 5 2.97 -7.32 0.34
C GLU A 5 3.58 -5.93 0.23
N VAL A 6 4.82 -5.75 0.66
CA VAL A 6 5.56 -4.50 0.45
C VAL A 6 6.73 -4.81 -0.45
N ARG A 7 6.91 -3.99 -1.50
CA ARG A 7 8.06 -4.10 -2.41
C ARG A 7 8.78 -2.78 -2.55
N LEU A 8 10.09 -2.87 -2.73
CA LEU A 8 10.91 -1.73 -3.10
C LEU A 8 10.64 -1.40 -4.58
N ALA A 9 10.33 -0.14 -4.88
CA ALA A 9 10.12 0.34 -6.23
C ALA A 9 10.80 1.69 -6.45
N GLU A 10 11.19 1.96 -7.68
CA GLU A 10 11.78 3.22 -8.11
C GLU A 10 10.73 4.09 -8.82
N SER A 11 10.78 5.40 -8.61
CA SER A 11 9.93 6.35 -9.32
C SER A 11 10.30 6.44 -10.80
N LYS A 12 9.28 6.38 -11.67
CA LYS A 12 9.46 6.59 -13.12
C LYS A 12 9.74 8.06 -13.49
N GLU A 13 9.28 9.00 -12.67
CA GLU A 13 9.46 10.44 -12.91
C GLU A 13 10.81 10.94 -12.38
N LYS A 14 11.32 10.30 -11.32
CA LYS A 14 12.55 10.69 -10.62
C LYS A 14 13.43 9.46 -10.42
N PRO A 15 14.25 9.08 -11.43
CA PRO A 15 15.21 8.00 -11.29
C PRO A 15 16.11 8.19 -10.06
N GLY A 16 16.42 7.11 -9.35
CA GLY A 16 17.14 7.07 -8.08
C GLY A 16 16.27 7.29 -6.84
N GLN A 17 15.01 7.73 -6.99
CA GLN A 17 14.10 7.87 -5.85
C GLN A 17 13.36 6.56 -5.57
N MET A 18 13.65 5.97 -4.41
CA MET A 18 13.12 4.67 -4.00
C MET A 18 11.96 4.80 -3.00
N PHE A 19 10.97 3.91 -3.12
CA PHE A 19 9.78 3.86 -2.26
C PHE A 19 9.48 2.43 -1.82
N ALA A 20 8.91 2.29 -0.63
CA ALA A 20 8.26 1.07 -0.19
C ALA A 20 6.80 1.10 -0.64
N VAL A 21 6.44 0.31 -1.65
CA VAL A 21 5.09 0.23 -2.19
C VAL A 21 4.35 -0.93 -1.56
N LYS A 22 3.29 -0.63 -0.80
CA LYS A 22 2.39 -1.62 -0.20
C LYS A 22 1.29 -2.01 -1.20
N ILE A 23 1.28 -3.27 -1.59
CA ILE A 23 0.35 -3.88 -2.54
C ILE A 23 -0.71 -4.61 -1.73
N ILE A 24 -2.00 -4.37 -2.02
CA ILE A 24 -3.13 -4.91 -1.28
C ILE A 24 -4.15 -5.47 -2.28
N ASP A 25 -4.54 -6.74 -2.12
CA ASP A 25 -5.60 -7.32 -2.95
C ASP A 25 -6.97 -6.81 -2.48
N LYS A 26 -7.67 -6.09 -3.36
CA LYS A 26 -9.00 -5.54 -3.09
C LYS A 26 -10.04 -6.62 -2.75
N LYS A 27 -9.89 -7.85 -3.25
CA LYS A 27 -10.82 -8.95 -2.94
C LYS A 27 -10.71 -9.38 -1.48
N ALA A 28 -9.50 -9.31 -0.91
CA ALA A 28 -9.25 -9.62 0.49
C ALA A 28 -9.74 -8.53 1.46
N LEU A 29 -10.17 -7.38 0.92
CA LEU A 29 -10.70 -6.25 1.68
C LEU A 29 -12.23 -6.22 1.77
N LYS A 30 -12.94 -7.15 1.11
CA LYS A 30 -14.41 -7.17 1.13
C LYS A 30 -14.92 -7.29 2.58
N GLY A 31 -15.66 -6.27 3.06
CA GLY A 31 -16.14 -6.20 4.45
C GLY A 31 -15.12 -5.68 5.46
N LYS A 32 -13.97 -5.17 5.00
CA LYS A 32 -12.92 -4.50 5.79
C LYS A 32 -12.46 -3.19 5.14
N GLU A 33 -13.27 -2.59 4.28
CA GLU A 33 -12.91 -1.36 3.55
C GLU A 33 -12.54 -0.21 4.52
N ASP A 34 -13.28 -0.05 5.61
CA ASP A 34 -13.02 0.97 6.65
C ASP A 34 -11.63 0.82 7.30
N SER A 35 -11.12 -0.41 7.41
CA SER A 35 -9.79 -0.67 7.97
C SER A 35 -8.67 -0.20 7.04
N LEU A 36 -8.89 -0.22 5.72
CA LEU A 36 -7.92 0.30 4.75
C LEU A 36 -7.87 1.83 4.81
N GLU A 37 -9.04 2.48 4.84
CA GLU A 37 -9.12 3.95 4.91
C GLU A 37 -8.50 4.47 6.21
N ASN A 38 -8.74 3.79 7.33
CA ASN A 38 -8.09 4.13 8.61
C ASN A 38 -6.56 4.01 8.55
N GLU A 39 -6.01 2.98 7.91
CA GLU A 39 -4.55 2.84 7.80
C GLU A 39 -3.93 3.99 6.98
N ILE A 40 -4.59 4.40 5.89
CA ILE A 40 -4.15 5.55 5.09
C ILE A 40 -4.27 6.86 5.89
N ARG A 41 -5.35 7.03 6.66
CA ARG A 41 -5.59 8.26 7.44
C ARG A 41 -4.56 8.44 8.57
N VAL A 42 -4.12 7.37 9.22
CA VAL A 42 -3.14 7.44 10.31
C VAL A 42 -1.73 7.76 9.78
N LEU A 43 -1.42 7.37 8.54
CA LEU A 43 -0.09 7.53 7.94
C LEU A 43 0.06 8.78 7.06
N ARG A 44 -1.03 9.53 6.82
CA ARG A 44 -1.03 10.85 6.15
C ARG A 44 -0.80 11.96 7.15
#